data_AF-A0AAV5YQW7-F1
#
_entry.id   AF-A0AAV5YQW7-F1
#
_cell.length_a   1.000
_cell.length_b   1.000
_cell.length_c   1.000
_cell.angle_alpha   90.00
_cell.angle_beta   90.00
_cell.angle_gamma   90.00
#
_symmetry.space_group_name_H-M   'P 1'
#
loop_
_entity.id
_entity.type
_entity.pdbx_description
1 polymer ?
#
loop_
_entity_poly.entity_id
_entity_poly.type
_entity_poly.pdbx_seq_one_letter_code
_entity_poly.pdbx_strand_id
1 'polypeptide(L)'
;KKNRRVEIDPSGLFRKPPGPAPAPAEVDTLIAEVGKTLGSLPLGRAGIVLPTTARFLDPAEQSVAMTEYRGSLDFTKILITDGLGFAGAKFTVAVQLSTGWHVAMNMGSLRCWAPAPFSASLVHELAHAWQSQHHATDPTVFMANSVKCQAKGIALSKVTGKTYSAYAYVPGKAFGDYGSEQIAQQVQHHFTGRGSPTPVVPSTIQAATPNAPVAANAASLTVVAALELGAPGVISP
;
A
#
# COMPACT_ATOMS: atom_id res chain seq x y z
N LYS A 1 -15.92 21.73 14.51
CA LYS A 1 -16.17 20.51 13.72
C LYS A 1 -16.92 20.92 12.44
N LYS A 2 -16.22 21.08 11.32
CA LYS A 2 -16.84 21.46 10.04
C LYS A 2 -17.53 20.21 9.47
N ASN A 3 -18.85 20.30 9.25
CA ASN A 3 -19.60 19.26 8.55
C ASN A 3 -19.03 19.12 7.14
N ARG A 4 -18.32 18.02 6.86
CA ARG A 4 -17.89 17.67 5.51
C ARG A 4 -19.15 17.34 4.72
N ARG A 5 -19.50 18.23 3.80
CA ARG A 5 -20.54 18.02 2.80
C ARG A 5 -20.05 16.90 1.89
N VAL A 6 -20.71 15.74 1.97
CA VAL A 6 -20.46 14.62 1.06
C VAL A 6 -20.89 15.08 -0.33
N GLU A 7 -19.95 15.19 -1.26
CA GLU A 7 -20.27 15.36 -2.68
C GLU A 7 -20.89 14.06 -3.17
N ILE A 8 -22.18 14.15 -3.52
CA ILE A 8 -22.96 13.05 -4.09
C ILE A 8 -22.76 13.12 -5.60
N ASP A 9 -22.37 12.00 -6.20
CA ASP A 9 -22.39 11.80 -7.65
C ASP A 9 -23.80 12.12 -8.20
N PRO A 10 -23.96 12.94 -9.26
CA PRO A 10 -25.25 13.23 -9.89
C PRO A 10 -26.03 11.98 -10.37
N SER A 11 -25.40 10.80 -10.47
CA SER A 11 -26.09 9.53 -10.74
C SER A 11 -26.88 8.97 -9.54
N GLY A 12 -26.63 9.44 -8.32
CA GLY A 12 -27.30 9.02 -7.09
C GLY A 12 -27.09 7.55 -6.69
N LEU A 13 -26.37 6.76 -7.49
CA LEU A 13 -26.17 5.34 -7.26
C LEU A 13 -24.84 5.11 -6.54
N PHE A 14 -24.92 5.04 -5.20
CA PHE A 14 -23.90 4.32 -4.44
C PHE A 14 -23.87 2.89 -4.97
N ARG A 15 -22.87 2.55 -5.79
CA ARG A 15 -22.59 1.16 -6.12
C ARG A 15 -22.23 0.48 -4.81
N LYS A 16 -23.17 -0.35 -4.31
CA LYS A 16 -22.93 -1.20 -3.15
C LYS A 16 -21.62 -1.95 -3.42
N PRO A 17 -20.65 -1.93 -2.48
CA PRO A 17 -19.44 -2.71 -2.62
C PRO A 17 -19.85 -4.17 -2.88
N PRO A 18 -19.27 -4.83 -3.89
CA PRO A 18 -19.53 -6.25 -4.09
C PRO A 18 -19.26 -7.01 -2.78
N GLY A 19 -20.09 -8.00 -2.48
CA GLY A 19 -19.87 -8.87 -1.32
C GLY A 19 -18.48 -9.50 -1.38
N PRO A 20 -17.93 -9.98 -0.23
CA PRO A 20 -16.62 -10.60 -0.24
C PRO A 20 -16.68 -11.81 -1.16
N ALA A 21 -15.82 -11.83 -2.17
CA ALA A 21 -15.68 -13.00 -3.01
C ALA A 21 -15.23 -14.18 -2.11
N PRO A 22 -15.70 -15.42 -2.38
CA PRO A 22 -15.11 -16.59 -1.74
C PRO A 22 -13.60 -16.57 -1.96
N ALA A 23 -12.83 -17.10 -1.00
CA ALA A 23 -11.39 -17.20 -1.16
C ALA A 23 -11.06 -17.86 -2.52
N PRO A 24 -10.00 -17.43 -3.23
CA PRO A 24 -9.70 -17.99 -4.53
C PRO A 24 -9.61 -19.52 -4.44
N ALA A 25 -10.15 -20.24 -5.42
CA ALA A 25 -9.92 -21.69 -5.51
C ALA A 25 -8.41 -22.04 -5.56
N GLU A 26 -7.57 -21.04 -5.82
CA GLU A 26 -6.14 -21.08 -5.97
C GLU A 26 -5.37 -20.55 -4.74
N VAL A 27 -5.94 -20.56 -3.52
CA VAL A 27 -5.23 -20.09 -2.31
C VAL A 27 -3.87 -20.78 -2.15
N ASP A 28 -3.79 -22.10 -2.38
CA ASP A 28 -2.53 -22.85 -2.31
C ASP A 28 -1.52 -22.37 -3.37
N THR A 29 -1.98 -22.12 -4.59
CA THR A 29 -1.15 -21.55 -5.66
C THR A 29 -0.66 -20.16 -5.29
N LEU A 30 -1.52 -19.31 -4.71
CA LEU A 30 -1.15 -17.98 -4.24
C LEU A 30 -0.08 -18.06 -3.14
N ILE A 31 -0.25 -18.94 -2.16
CA ILE A 31 0.74 -19.16 -1.10
C ILE A 31 2.08 -19.60 -1.69
N ALA A 32 2.05 -20.53 -2.66
CA ALA A 32 3.25 -20.99 -3.35
C ALA A 32 3.95 -19.86 -4.12
N GLU A 33 3.19 -19.04 -4.85
CA GLU A 33 3.73 -17.90 -5.61
C GLU A 33 4.26 -16.79 -4.70
N VAL A 34 3.59 -16.47 -3.58
CA VAL A 34 4.14 -15.58 -2.56
C VAL A 34 5.48 -16.13 -2.04
N GLY A 35 5.54 -17.43 -1.72
CA GLY A 35 6.77 -18.07 -1.25
C GLY A 35 7.90 -18.04 -2.28
N LYS A 36 7.59 -18.16 -3.58
CA LYS A 36 8.55 -18.06 -4.67
C LYS A 36 9.05 -16.62 -4.85
N THR A 37 8.14 -15.66 -4.90
CA THR A 37 8.47 -14.22 -4.97
C THR A 37 9.39 -13.82 -3.81
N LEU A 38 9.07 -14.23 -2.58
CA LEU A 38 9.91 -13.95 -1.41
C LEU A 38 11.26 -14.68 -1.46
N GLY A 39 11.30 -15.91 -1.98
CA GLY A 39 12.55 -16.66 -2.17
C GLY A 39 13.51 -16.02 -3.18
N SER A 40 13.00 -15.18 -4.09
CA SER A 40 13.82 -14.46 -5.08
C SER A 40 14.47 -13.17 -4.52
N LEU A 41 14.06 -12.73 -3.32
CA LEU A 41 14.61 -11.52 -2.73
C LEU A 41 16.05 -11.74 -2.23
N PRO A 42 16.93 -10.72 -2.29
CA PRO A 42 18.34 -10.85 -1.89
C PRO A 42 18.56 -11.33 -0.44
N LEU A 43 17.59 -11.08 0.44
CA LEU A 43 17.63 -11.45 1.86
C LEU A 43 17.03 -12.85 2.13
N GLY A 44 16.50 -13.52 1.10
CA GLY A 44 15.84 -14.82 1.21
C GLY A 44 14.61 -14.80 2.12
N ARG A 45 14.34 -15.94 2.77
CA ARG A 45 13.15 -16.17 3.63
C ARG A 45 13.42 -16.02 5.14
N ALA A 46 14.65 -15.77 5.56
CA ALA A 46 14.99 -15.73 6.98
C ALA A 46 14.15 -14.63 7.67
N GLY A 47 13.43 -14.96 8.75
CA GLY A 47 12.59 -13.98 9.45
C GLY A 47 11.28 -13.61 8.75
N ILE A 48 10.90 -14.30 7.67
CA ILE A 48 9.60 -14.19 7.00
C ILE A 48 8.70 -15.35 7.46
N VAL A 49 7.46 -15.04 7.84
CA VAL A 49 6.39 -16.01 8.02
C VAL A 49 5.64 -16.12 6.70
N LEU A 50 5.76 -17.28 6.04
CA LEU A 50 5.00 -17.54 4.81
C LEU A 50 3.50 -17.58 5.11
N PRO A 51 2.64 -17.04 4.24
CA PRO A 51 1.21 -17.14 4.42
C PRO A 51 0.77 -18.60 4.38
N THR A 52 -0.20 -18.96 5.19
CA THR A 52 -0.86 -20.28 5.19
C THR A 52 -2.30 -20.20 4.70
N THR A 53 -2.85 -18.99 4.61
CA THR A 53 -4.23 -18.77 4.17
C THR A 53 -4.41 -17.35 3.63
N ALA A 54 -5.48 -17.13 2.88
CA ALA A 54 -5.82 -15.84 2.31
C ALA A 54 -7.33 -15.66 2.17
N ARG A 55 -7.77 -14.40 2.16
CA ARG A 55 -9.15 -14.01 1.81
C ARG A 55 -9.15 -12.68 1.06
N PHE A 56 -10.23 -12.40 0.35
CA PHE A 56 -10.49 -11.06 -0.17
C PHE A 56 -10.82 -10.07 0.97
N LEU A 57 -10.77 -8.78 0.65
CA LEU A 57 -11.26 -7.74 1.54
C LEU A 57 -12.75 -7.94 1.82
N ASP A 58 -13.14 -7.84 3.08
CA ASP A 58 -14.55 -7.85 3.46
C ASP A 58 -15.24 -6.50 3.12
N PRO A 59 -16.59 -6.43 3.13
CA PRO A 59 -17.29 -5.19 2.81
C PRO A 59 -16.96 -4.01 3.72
N ALA A 60 -16.58 -4.24 4.98
CA ALA A 60 -16.22 -3.18 5.90
C ALA A 60 -14.83 -2.62 5.57
N GLU A 61 -13.88 -3.47 5.21
CA GLU A 61 -12.54 -3.08 4.73
C GLU A 61 -12.61 -2.36 3.39
N GLN A 62 -13.45 -2.85 2.46
CA GLN A 62 -13.73 -2.15 1.20
C GLN A 62 -14.36 -0.78 1.47
N SER A 63 -15.28 -0.66 2.43
CA SER A 63 -15.87 0.63 2.80
C SER A 63 -14.82 1.62 3.31
N VAL A 64 -13.87 1.18 4.13
CA VAL A 64 -12.71 1.99 4.55
C VAL A 64 -11.84 2.34 3.35
N ALA A 65 -11.54 1.39 2.48
CA ALA A 65 -10.75 1.65 1.27
C ALA A 65 -11.41 2.70 0.37
N MET A 66 -12.74 2.64 0.19
CA MET A 66 -13.49 3.60 -0.63
C MET A 66 -13.40 5.04 -0.11
N THR A 67 -13.07 5.29 1.17
CA THR A 67 -12.89 6.67 1.66
C THR A 67 -11.61 7.30 1.13
N GLU A 68 -10.56 6.50 0.95
CA GLU A 68 -9.22 6.96 0.55
C GLU A 68 -8.94 6.76 -0.94
N TYR A 69 -9.41 5.65 -1.50
CA TYR A 69 -9.15 5.23 -2.87
C TYR A 69 -10.33 5.52 -3.80
N ARG A 70 -11.51 5.83 -3.25
CA ARG A 70 -12.76 5.83 -4.02
C ARG A 70 -12.84 4.54 -4.83
N GLY A 71 -13.15 4.63 -6.11
CA GLY A 71 -13.15 3.48 -7.01
C GLY A 71 -11.88 3.32 -7.82
N SER A 72 -10.69 3.68 -7.32
CA SER A 72 -9.43 3.50 -8.08
C SER A 72 -8.81 2.10 -7.92
N LEU A 73 -9.22 1.32 -6.93
CA LEU A 73 -8.76 -0.05 -6.73
C LEU A 73 -9.72 -1.07 -7.32
N ASP A 74 -9.18 -2.13 -7.91
CA ASP A 74 -9.90 -3.36 -8.20
C ASP A 74 -9.78 -4.32 -7.02
N PHE A 75 -10.78 -4.33 -6.14
CA PHE A 75 -10.81 -5.18 -4.95
C PHE A 75 -10.90 -6.68 -5.26
N THR A 76 -11.28 -7.06 -6.49
CA THR A 76 -11.32 -8.48 -6.89
C THR A 76 -9.92 -9.08 -7.07
N LYS A 77 -8.88 -8.24 -7.02
CA LYS A 77 -7.47 -8.61 -7.16
C LYS A 77 -6.66 -8.41 -5.89
N ILE A 78 -7.28 -8.06 -4.76
CA ILE A 78 -6.57 -7.73 -3.52
C ILE A 78 -6.98 -8.71 -2.42
N LEU A 79 -5.96 -9.35 -1.84
CA LEU A 79 -6.12 -10.36 -0.81
C LEU A 79 -5.40 -9.93 0.47
N ILE A 80 -5.95 -10.36 1.60
CA ILE A 80 -5.31 -10.34 2.91
C ILE A 80 -4.83 -11.74 3.22
N THR A 81 -3.59 -11.86 3.66
CA THR A 81 -2.99 -13.12 4.11
C THR A 81 -2.52 -13.00 5.57
N ASP A 82 -2.25 -14.15 6.19
CA ASP A 82 -1.67 -14.27 7.52
C ASP A 82 -0.12 -14.27 7.51
N GLY A 83 0.50 -14.03 6.35
CA GLY A 83 1.96 -13.91 6.25
C GLY A 83 2.49 -12.67 6.96
N LEU A 84 3.79 -12.69 7.30
CA LEU A 84 4.51 -11.56 7.90
C LEU A 84 5.94 -11.49 7.37
N GLY A 85 6.45 -10.27 7.25
CA GLY A 85 7.81 -9.98 6.84
C GLY A 85 8.77 -10.00 8.01
N PHE A 86 9.98 -9.49 7.77
CA PHE A 86 11.03 -9.36 8.78
C PHE A 86 10.53 -8.67 10.04
N ALA A 87 10.89 -9.21 11.20
CA ALA A 87 10.48 -8.72 12.52
C ALA A 87 8.96 -8.60 12.72
N GLY A 88 8.16 -9.40 12.00
CA GLY A 88 6.71 -9.37 12.10
C GLY A 88 6.07 -8.15 11.40
N ALA A 89 6.80 -7.50 10.50
CA ALA A 89 6.28 -6.37 9.74
C ALA A 89 5.22 -6.82 8.72
N LYS A 90 4.21 -5.97 8.52
CA LYS A 90 3.28 -6.14 7.40
C LYS A 90 3.97 -5.75 6.11
N PHE A 91 3.59 -6.38 5.01
CA PHE A 91 4.12 -6.03 3.69
C PHE A 91 3.18 -6.48 2.58
N THR A 92 3.27 -5.82 1.44
CA THR A 92 2.45 -6.11 0.27
C THR A 92 3.31 -6.61 -0.89
N VAL A 93 2.82 -7.63 -1.60
CA VAL A 93 3.48 -8.18 -2.80
C VAL A 93 2.50 -8.33 -3.94
N ALA A 94 2.99 -8.12 -5.16
CA ALA A 94 2.30 -8.53 -6.37
C ALA A 94 2.67 -9.97 -6.74
N VAL A 95 1.68 -10.75 -7.12
CA VAL A 95 1.83 -12.15 -7.53
C VAL A 95 1.08 -12.40 -8.83
N GLN A 96 1.67 -13.21 -9.70
CA GLN A 96 1.07 -13.62 -10.96
C GLN A 96 0.30 -14.93 -10.74
N LEU A 97 -1.02 -14.89 -10.92
CA LEU A 97 -1.86 -16.09 -10.95
C LEU A 97 -2.31 -16.39 -12.39
N SER A 98 -2.99 -17.53 -12.58
CA SER A 98 -3.57 -17.94 -13.88
C SER A 98 -4.57 -16.89 -14.41
N THR A 99 -5.27 -16.21 -13.49
CA THR A 99 -6.28 -15.19 -13.76
C THR A 99 -5.73 -13.77 -13.79
N GLY A 100 -4.39 -13.61 -13.89
CA GLY A 100 -3.70 -12.32 -13.95
C GLY A 100 -2.99 -11.93 -12.66
N TRP A 101 -2.52 -10.68 -12.62
CA TRP A 101 -1.85 -10.11 -11.45
C TRP A 101 -2.81 -9.89 -10.29
N HIS A 102 -2.37 -10.28 -9.10
CA HIS A 102 -3.05 -10.06 -7.83
C HIS A 102 -2.09 -9.42 -6.84
N VAL A 103 -2.66 -8.81 -5.80
CA VAL A 103 -1.92 -8.21 -4.70
C VAL A 103 -2.24 -8.98 -3.43
N ALA A 104 -1.22 -9.49 -2.75
CA ALA A 104 -1.33 -10.11 -1.44
C ALA A 104 -0.76 -9.17 -0.38
N MET A 105 -1.64 -8.67 0.50
CA MET A 105 -1.30 -7.90 1.69
C MET A 105 -1.07 -8.87 2.84
N ASN A 106 0.18 -9.01 3.26
CA ASN A 106 0.60 -9.92 4.33
C ASN A 106 0.46 -9.19 5.67
N MET A 107 -0.66 -9.44 6.35
CA MET A 107 -1.11 -8.65 7.50
C MET A 107 -0.87 -9.36 8.84
N GLY A 108 -0.46 -10.63 8.83
CA GLY A 108 -0.28 -11.46 10.04
C GLY A 108 -1.58 -11.92 10.71
N SER A 109 -2.74 -11.55 10.17
CA SER A 109 -4.04 -11.96 10.69
C SER A 109 -5.13 -11.78 9.63
N LEU A 110 -6.04 -12.76 9.56
CA LEU A 110 -7.24 -12.69 8.73
C LEU A 110 -8.42 -11.97 9.40
N ARG A 111 -8.29 -11.42 10.62
CA ARG A 111 -9.38 -10.63 11.21
C ARG A 111 -9.75 -9.44 10.33
N CYS A 112 -10.94 -8.89 10.49
CA CYS A 112 -11.31 -7.63 9.84
C CYS A 112 -10.39 -6.48 10.30
N TRP A 113 -9.84 -5.74 9.35
CA TRP A 113 -8.96 -4.58 9.57
C TRP A 113 -9.70 -3.23 9.52
N ALA A 114 -11.01 -3.22 9.28
CA ALA A 114 -11.80 -1.99 9.26
C ALA A 114 -11.87 -1.23 10.61
N PRO A 115 -11.91 -1.90 11.78
CA PRO A 115 -11.90 -1.20 13.06
C PRO A 115 -10.57 -0.50 13.35
N ALA A 116 -10.63 0.67 13.98
CA ALA A 116 -9.44 1.30 14.52
C ALA A 116 -8.81 0.44 15.65
N PRO A 117 -7.47 0.49 15.85
CA PRO A 117 -6.50 1.29 15.09
C PRO A 117 -6.00 0.61 13.80
N PHE A 118 -6.53 -0.56 13.45
CA PHE A 118 -6.02 -1.41 12.37
C PHE A 118 -6.24 -0.82 10.97
N SER A 119 -7.28 0.00 10.81
CA SER A 119 -7.63 0.65 9.55
C SER A 119 -6.52 1.54 8.99
N ALA A 120 -5.66 2.12 9.82
CA ALA A 120 -4.50 2.88 9.35
C ALA A 120 -3.52 2.01 8.56
N SER A 121 -3.14 0.85 9.12
CA SER A 121 -2.27 -0.11 8.42
C SER A 121 -2.94 -0.68 7.16
N LEU A 122 -4.25 -0.94 7.20
CA LEU A 122 -4.98 -1.36 6.00
C LEU A 122 -4.85 -0.33 4.88
N VAL A 123 -5.09 0.95 5.19
CA VAL A 123 -4.97 2.04 4.23
C VAL A 123 -3.55 2.16 3.68
N HIS A 124 -2.53 1.99 4.52
CA HIS A 124 -1.12 1.98 4.08
C HIS A 124 -0.85 0.87 3.07
N GLU A 125 -1.19 -0.38 3.39
CA GLU A 125 -0.93 -1.52 2.50
C GLU A 125 -1.74 -1.44 1.19
N LEU A 126 -2.96 -0.89 1.23
CA LEU A 126 -3.73 -0.61 0.02
C LEU A 126 -3.07 0.42 -0.90
N ALA A 127 -2.19 1.28 -0.39
CA ALA A 127 -1.45 2.22 -1.24
C ALA A 127 -0.44 1.48 -2.10
N HIS A 128 0.16 0.42 -1.57
CA HIS A 128 1.02 -0.48 -2.33
C HIS A 128 0.21 -1.30 -3.34
N ALA A 129 -0.99 -1.73 -2.99
CA ALA A 129 -1.91 -2.36 -3.95
C ALA A 129 -2.25 -1.41 -5.12
N TRP A 130 -2.51 -0.13 -4.82
CA TRP A 130 -2.72 0.90 -5.84
C TRP A 130 -1.46 1.07 -6.72
N GLN A 131 -0.28 1.19 -6.11
CA GLN A 131 0.98 1.30 -6.87
C GLN A 131 1.20 0.13 -7.83
N SER A 132 0.82 -1.08 -7.41
CA SER A 132 0.86 -2.29 -8.24
C SER A 132 -0.13 -2.25 -9.41
N GLN A 133 -1.41 -1.98 -9.14
CA GLN A 133 -2.48 -1.98 -10.16
C GLN A 133 -2.33 -0.85 -11.19
N HIS A 134 -1.66 0.24 -10.85
CA HIS A 134 -1.50 1.41 -11.72
C HIS A 134 -0.11 1.53 -12.36
N HIS A 135 0.69 0.46 -12.36
CA HIS A 135 1.94 0.40 -13.11
C HIS A 135 1.73 -0.32 -14.45
N ALA A 136 2.16 0.30 -15.55
CA ALA A 136 1.76 -0.11 -16.91
C ALA A 136 2.23 -1.50 -17.34
N THR A 137 3.44 -1.88 -16.91
CA THR A 137 4.17 -3.03 -17.47
C THR A 137 4.56 -4.06 -16.42
N ASP A 138 4.88 -3.60 -15.22
CA ASP A 138 5.41 -4.45 -14.15
C ASP A 138 4.78 -4.09 -12.78
N PRO A 139 3.80 -4.88 -12.31
CA PRO A 139 3.14 -4.66 -11.03
C PRO A 139 4.03 -4.86 -9.79
N THR A 140 5.29 -5.30 -9.95
CA THR A 140 6.23 -5.57 -8.85
C THR A 140 7.21 -4.42 -8.58
N VAL A 141 7.27 -3.39 -9.44
CA VAL A 141 8.26 -2.30 -9.33
C VAL A 141 8.20 -1.59 -7.97
N PHE A 142 7.00 -1.47 -7.39
CA PHE A 142 6.85 -0.86 -6.06
C PHE A 142 7.57 -1.64 -4.97
N MET A 143 7.63 -2.98 -5.07
CA MET A 143 8.30 -3.84 -4.09
C MET A 143 9.81 -3.55 -4.08
N ALA A 144 10.40 -3.48 -5.28
CA ALA A 144 11.81 -3.14 -5.43
C ALA A 144 12.10 -1.71 -4.95
N ASN A 145 11.20 -0.75 -5.24
CA ASN A 145 11.34 0.62 -4.75
C ASN A 145 11.28 0.70 -3.21
N SER A 146 10.32 0.02 -2.58
CA SER A 146 10.17 -0.07 -1.12
C SER A 146 11.44 -0.60 -0.46
N VAL A 147 11.96 -1.74 -0.95
CA VAL A 147 13.20 -2.33 -0.43
C VAL A 147 14.39 -1.36 -0.58
N LYS A 148 14.54 -0.71 -1.73
CA LYS A 148 15.62 0.27 -1.96
C LYS A 148 15.52 1.47 -1.02
N CYS A 149 14.31 2.02 -0.81
CA CYS A 149 14.09 3.15 0.09
C CYS A 149 14.41 2.78 1.54
N GLN A 150 13.94 1.63 2.01
CA GLN A 150 14.21 1.14 3.37
C GLN A 150 15.72 0.86 3.56
N ALA A 151 16.37 0.21 2.60
CA ALA A 151 17.81 -0.02 2.63
C ALA A 151 18.61 1.29 2.67
N LYS A 152 18.19 2.30 1.90
CA LYS A 152 18.79 3.65 1.96
C LYS A 152 18.65 4.27 3.34
N GLY A 153 17.47 4.17 3.98
CA GLY A 153 17.25 4.67 5.35
C GLY A 153 18.17 4.00 6.37
N ILE A 154 18.31 2.67 6.30
CA ILE A 154 19.22 1.91 7.16
C ILE A 154 20.68 2.34 6.94
N ALA A 155 21.12 2.40 5.68
CA ALA A 155 22.50 2.76 5.33
C ALA A 155 22.86 4.18 5.78
N LEU A 156 21.98 5.17 5.52
CA LEU A 156 22.18 6.55 5.96
C LEU A 156 22.22 6.65 7.49
N SER A 157 21.34 5.90 8.18
CA SER A 157 21.34 5.92 9.64
C SER A 157 22.65 5.42 10.22
N LYS A 158 23.18 4.33 9.65
CA LYS A 158 24.46 3.74 10.06
C LYS A 158 25.66 4.67 9.81
N VAL A 159 25.72 5.33 8.64
CA VAL A 159 26.85 6.18 8.27
C VAL A 159 26.87 7.52 9.00
N THR A 160 25.71 8.10 9.27
CA THR A 160 25.60 9.45 9.84
C THR A 160 25.45 9.47 11.36
N GLY A 161 25.06 8.34 11.97
CA GLY A 161 24.67 8.26 13.37
C GLY A 161 23.33 8.92 13.70
N LYS A 162 22.59 9.41 12.70
CA LYS A 162 21.24 9.97 12.86
C LYS A 162 20.19 8.96 12.43
N THR A 163 18.92 9.17 12.77
CA THR A 163 17.84 8.27 12.33
C THR A 163 17.23 8.74 11.02
N TYR A 164 17.24 7.88 9.99
CA TYR A 164 16.58 8.10 8.71
C TYR A 164 15.44 7.11 8.49
N SER A 165 14.40 7.52 7.77
CA SER A 165 13.23 6.68 7.49
C SER A 165 12.77 6.81 6.05
N ALA A 166 12.42 5.67 5.44
CA ALA A 166 11.76 5.60 4.13
C ALA A 166 10.33 6.15 4.17
N TYR A 167 9.71 6.18 5.35
CA TYR A 167 8.35 6.68 5.57
C TYR A 167 8.31 8.20 5.76
N ALA A 168 9.46 8.82 6.10
CA ALA A 168 9.52 10.24 6.38
C ALA A 168 9.48 11.06 5.09
N TYR A 169 8.68 12.12 5.05
CA TYR A 169 8.45 12.94 3.85
C TYR A 169 8.33 14.43 4.18
N VAL A 170 8.52 15.29 3.18
CA VAL A 170 8.23 16.73 3.25
C VAL A 170 6.98 16.99 2.44
N PRO A 171 5.88 17.49 3.03
CA PRO A 171 4.64 17.78 2.30
C PRO A 171 4.83 18.79 1.18
N GLY A 172 3.94 18.74 0.18
CA GLY A 172 3.83 19.76 -0.87
C GLY A 172 4.64 19.49 -2.15
N LYS A 173 5.46 18.45 -2.21
CA LYS A 173 6.08 17.99 -3.48
C LYS A 173 5.05 17.33 -4.40
N ALA A 174 5.40 17.18 -5.68
CA ALA A 174 4.57 16.46 -6.64
C ALA A 174 4.55 14.96 -6.33
N PHE A 175 3.53 14.23 -6.81
CA PHE A 175 3.38 12.79 -6.57
C PHE A 175 4.64 12.00 -6.98
N GLY A 176 5.20 12.32 -8.15
CA GLY A 176 6.36 11.64 -8.72
C GLY A 176 7.68 11.87 -7.95
N ASP A 177 7.70 12.76 -6.95
CA ASP A 177 8.90 13.09 -6.17
C ASP A 177 9.02 12.29 -4.86
N TYR A 178 8.06 11.41 -4.60
CA TYR A 178 8.01 10.57 -3.40
C TYR A 178 8.36 9.12 -3.77
N GLY A 179 9.05 8.41 -2.87
CA GLY A 179 9.20 6.96 -2.97
C GLY A 179 7.91 6.22 -2.59
N SER A 180 7.87 4.91 -2.83
CA SER A 180 6.68 4.07 -2.59
C SER A 180 6.16 4.16 -1.15
N GLU A 181 7.06 4.05 -0.16
CA GLU A 181 6.73 4.12 1.27
C GLU A 181 6.25 5.51 1.71
N GLN A 182 6.80 6.57 1.12
CA GLN A 182 6.39 7.95 1.42
C GLN A 182 4.98 8.23 0.90
N ILE A 183 4.61 7.68 -0.26
CA ILE A 183 3.24 7.75 -0.78
C ILE A 183 2.29 7.02 0.16
N ALA A 184 2.60 5.78 0.53
CA ALA A 184 1.76 4.99 1.43
C ALA A 184 1.56 5.66 2.78
N GLN A 185 2.63 6.20 3.38
CA GLN A 185 2.57 6.95 4.63
C GLN A 185 1.71 8.22 4.51
N GLN A 186 1.77 8.93 3.38
CA GLN A 186 0.95 10.13 3.14
C GLN A 186 -0.54 9.81 3.10
N VAL A 187 -0.94 8.68 2.50
CA VAL A 187 -2.34 8.23 2.52
C VAL A 187 -2.77 7.85 3.94
N GLN A 188 -1.96 7.07 4.66
CA GLN A 188 -2.24 6.72 6.06
C GLN A 188 -2.37 7.97 6.95
N HIS A 189 -1.51 8.96 6.76
CA HIS A 189 -1.59 10.23 7.47
C HIS A 189 -2.87 10.99 7.13
N HIS A 190 -3.22 11.11 5.85
CA HIS A 190 -4.48 11.74 5.45
C HIS A 190 -5.69 11.08 6.14
N PHE A 191 -5.76 9.76 6.11
CA PHE A 191 -6.81 8.97 6.73
C PHE A 191 -6.91 9.20 8.25
N THR A 192 -5.77 9.30 8.93
CA THR A 192 -5.71 9.52 10.39
C THR A 192 -5.77 11.00 10.80
N GLY A 193 -5.95 11.92 9.84
CA GLY A 193 -5.97 13.36 10.09
C GLY A 193 -4.60 13.96 10.45
N ARG A 194 -3.51 13.26 10.11
CA ARG A 194 -2.12 13.71 10.22
C ARG A 194 -1.64 14.26 8.87
N GLY A 195 -0.51 14.97 8.86
CA GLY A 195 0.17 15.31 7.61
C GLY A 195 -0.28 16.61 6.93
N SER A 196 -0.55 17.69 7.69
CA SER A 196 -0.88 19.01 7.12
C SER A 196 0.36 19.75 6.59
N PRO A 197 0.29 20.47 5.45
CA PRO A 197 -0.85 20.60 4.54
C PRO A 197 -1.18 19.28 3.83
N THR A 198 -2.47 19.05 3.55
CA THR A 198 -2.96 17.83 2.88
C THR A 198 -2.13 17.53 1.64
N PRO A 199 -1.53 16.32 1.54
CA PRO A 199 -0.69 16.00 0.40
C PRO A 199 -1.46 15.97 -0.92
N VAL A 200 -0.75 16.19 -2.04
CA VAL A 200 -1.25 15.97 -3.41
C VAL A 200 -1.48 14.47 -3.70
N VAL A 201 -0.95 13.60 -2.83
CA VAL A 201 -1.00 12.13 -2.99
C VAL A 201 -2.44 11.58 -2.97
N PRO A 202 -3.27 11.82 -1.92
CA PRO A 202 -4.65 11.34 -1.90
C PRO A 202 -5.48 11.75 -3.12
N SER A 203 -5.38 12.99 -3.60
CA SER A 203 -6.17 13.44 -4.76
C SER A 203 -5.76 12.71 -6.05
N THR A 204 -4.46 12.44 -6.23
CA THR A 204 -3.95 11.67 -7.38
C THR A 204 -4.48 10.23 -7.34
N ILE A 205 -4.45 9.59 -6.17
CA ILE A 205 -4.93 8.22 -5.98
C ILE A 205 -6.44 8.11 -6.24
N GLN A 206 -7.22 9.07 -5.72
CA GLN A 206 -8.67 9.08 -5.86
C GLN A 206 -9.18 9.32 -7.28
N ALA A 207 -8.37 9.98 -8.12
CA ALA A 207 -8.73 10.33 -9.49
C ALA A 207 -8.45 9.21 -10.52
N ALA A 208 -7.68 8.19 -10.14
CA ALA A 208 -7.28 7.13 -11.06
C ALA A 208 -8.44 6.19 -11.41
N THR A 209 -8.48 5.74 -12.67
CA THR A 209 -9.39 4.67 -13.12
C THR A 209 -8.76 3.31 -12.80
N PRO A 210 -9.49 2.33 -12.23
CA PRO A 210 -8.94 1.02 -11.88
C PRO A 210 -8.14 0.38 -12.99
N ASN A 211 -6.98 -0.17 -12.61
CA ASN A 211 -6.05 -0.87 -13.51
C ASN A 211 -5.51 -0.01 -14.68
N ALA A 212 -5.84 1.29 -14.74
CA ALA A 212 -5.29 2.18 -15.75
C ALA A 212 -3.90 2.69 -15.30
N PRO A 213 -2.89 2.70 -16.19
CA PRO A 213 -1.58 3.22 -15.83
C PRO A 213 -1.62 4.68 -15.38
N VAL A 214 -0.86 5.02 -14.34
CA VAL A 214 -0.71 6.40 -13.88
C VAL A 214 0.75 6.82 -14.04
N ALA A 215 1.04 7.77 -14.93
CA ALA A 215 2.41 8.21 -15.23
C ALA A 215 3.17 8.71 -13.99
N ALA A 216 2.47 9.41 -13.09
CA ALA A 216 3.05 9.87 -11.82
C ALA A 216 3.45 8.71 -10.89
N ASN A 217 2.72 7.59 -10.93
CA ASN A 217 3.09 6.36 -10.22
C ASN A 217 4.35 5.74 -10.83
N ALA A 218 4.43 5.62 -12.15
CA ALA A 218 5.66 5.12 -12.79
C ALA A 218 6.88 5.99 -12.44
N ALA A 219 6.71 7.32 -12.42
CA ALA A 219 7.77 8.24 -12.01
C ALA A 219 8.18 8.06 -10.54
N SER A 220 7.21 7.98 -9.61
CA SER A 220 7.48 7.85 -8.17
C SER A 220 8.26 6.58 -7.84
N LEU A 221 8.00 5.49 -8.57
CA LEU A 221 8.69 4.22 -8.36
C LEU A 221 10.16 4.21 -8.82
N THR A 222 10.64 5.28 -9.44
CA THR A 222 12.08 5.51 -9.70
C THR A 222 12.78 6.24 -8.55
N VAL A 223 12.03 6.87 -7.64
CA VAL A 223 12.58 7.67 -6.54
C VAL A 223 13.03 6.77 -5.39
N VAL A 224 14.33 6.78 -5.10
CA VAL A 224 14.88 6.11 -3.90
C VAL A 224 15.10 7.16 -2.80
N ALA A 225 14.17 7.24 -1.85
CA ALA A 225 14.14 8.27 -0.82
C ALA A 225 14.19 7.70 0.60
N ALA A 226 14.89 8.42 1.48
CA ALA A 226 14.83 8.30 2.93
C ALA A 226 15.22 9.65 3.52
N LEU A 227 14.51 10.12 4.56
CA LEU A 227 14.74 11.43 5.17
C LEU A 227 15.10 11.29 6.65
N GLU A 228 15.92 12.23 7.13
CA GLU A 228 16.31 12.35 8.54
C GLU A 228 15.08 12.68 9.40
N LEU A 229 14.83 11.90 10.45
CA LEU A 229 13.75 12.15 11.40
C LEU A 229 14.07 13.39 12.25
N GLY A 230 13.07 14.27 12.42
CA GLY A 230 13.22 15.50 13.19
C GLY A 230 13.83 16.67 12.41
N ALA A 231 14.24 16.47 11.14
CA ALA A 231 14.68 17.57 10.29
C ALA A 231 13.53 18.58 10.02
N PRO A 232 13.83 19.88 9.87
CA PRO A 232 12.80 20.90 9.64
C PRO A 232 11.90 20.57 8.45
N GLY A 233 10.59 20.62 8.66
CA GLY A 233 9.57 20.34 7.63
C GLY A 233 9.36 18.86 7.29
N VAL A 234 10.09 17.94 7.92
CA VAL A 234 9.89 16.49 7.75
C VAL A 234 8.80 15.97 8.67
N ILE A 235 7.84 15.26 8.10
CA ILE A 235 6.83 14.49 8.83
C ILE A 235 7.31 13.04 8.92
N SER A 236 7.30 12.50 10.13
CA SER A 236 7.68 11.11 10.45
C SER A 236 6.45 10.20 10.59
N PRO A 237 6.61 8.88 10.45
CA PRO A 237 5.54 7.91 10.72
C PRO A 237 4.98 7.97 12.16
#